data_AF-A0A442BG94-F1
#
_entry.id   AF-A0A442BG94-F1
#
_cell.length_a   1.000
_cell.length_b   1.000
_cell.length_c   1.000
_cell.angle_alpha   90.00
_cell.angle_beta   90.00
_cell.angle_gamma   90.00
#
_symmetry.space_group_name_H-M   'P 1'
#
loop_
_entity.id
_entity.type
_entity.pdbx_description
1 polymer ?
#
loop_
_entity_poly.entity_id
_entity_poly.type
_entity_poly.pdbx_seq_one_letter_code
_entity_poly.pdbx_strand_id
1 'polypeptide(L)'
;MVIPPLPSPDGDLVGAIIDSAGFGSRVVYTIACSCRADADASLYGFMLEESDEPEANLNTVDPDDFIEHEPSLTTTARSSKVEYTGSKRYTRLTVVPLGKGGLAVTAMALLG
;
A
#
# COMPACT_ATOMS: atom_id res chain seq x y z
N MET A 1 -6.18 -9.98 -0.86
CA MET A 1 -5.25 -9.98 -2.02
C MET A 1 -3.83 -9.75 -1.50
N VAL A 2 -2.80 -10.39 -2.07
CA VAL A 2 -1.40 -10.28 -1.63
C VAL A 2 -0.58 -9.55 -2.70
N ILE A 3 0.13 -8.48 -2.35
CA ILE A 3 1.29 -8.03 -3.16
C ILE A 3 2.43 -9.02 -2.84
N PRO A 4 2.89 -9.85 -3.79
CA PRO A 4 3.96 -10.80 -3.53
C PRO A 4 5.27 -10.06 -3.25
N PRO A 5 6.16 -10.61 -2.40
CA PRO A 5 7.48 -10.02 -2.17
C PRO A 5 8.28 -10.12 -3.47
N LEU A 6 8.36 -9.01 -4.19
CA LEU A 6 9.21 -8.86 -5.36
C LEU A 6 10.46 -8.10 -4.93
N PRO A 7 11.67 -8.63 -5.17
CA PRO A 7 12.86 -7.81 -5.15
C PRO A 7 12.79 -6.90 -6.39
N SER A 8 12.14 -5.74 -6.30
CA SER A 8 12.31 -4.71 -7.33
C SER A 8 13.58 -3.94 -6.99
N PRO A 9 14.58 -3.87 -7.91
CA PRO A 9 15.81 -3.15 -7.58
C PRO A 9 15.59 -1.66 -7.37
N ASP A 10 14.61 -1.02 -8.04
CA ASP A 10 14.43 0.44 -7.97
C ASP A 10 13.03 0.92 -8.44
N GLY A 11 11.99 0.06 -8.45
CA GLY A 11 10.69 0.39 -9.08
C GLY A 11 9.46 0.19 -8.19
N ASP A 12 8.43 1.00 -8.44
CA ASP A 12 7.15 0.96 -7.72
C ASP A 12 6.53 -0.45 -7.73
N LEU A 13 6.14 -0.91 -6.54
CA LEU A 13 5.42 -2.17 -6.38
C LEU A 13 3.92 -1.87 -6.44
N VAL A 14 3.37 -2.01 -7.64
CA VAL A 14 1.95 -1.77 -7.90
C VAL A 14 1.15 -3.02 -7.52
N GLY A 15 0.21 -2.87 -6.59
CA GLY A 15 -0.73 -3.92 -6.24
C GLY A 15 -1.80 -4.15 -7.30
N ALA A 16 -2.52 -5.26 -7.19
CA ALA A 16 -3.75 -5.45 -7.96
C ALA A 16 -4.91 -4.60 -7.40
N ILE A 17 -5.95 -4.46 -8.21
CA ILE A 17 -7.13 -3.67 -7.87
C ILE A 17 -8.05 -4.51 -6.98
N ILE A 18 -8.53 -3.92 -5.90
CA ILE A 18 -9.46 -4.50 -4.94
C ILE A 18 -10.86 -4.00 -5.26
N ASP A 19 -11.80 -4.92 -5.45
CA ASP A 19 -13.23 -4.62 -5.46
C ASP A 19 -13.79 -4.80 -4.05
N SER A 20 -14.31 -3.73 -3.45
CA SER A 20 -14.91 -3.77 -2.11
C SER A 20 -16.40 -4.14 -2.09
N ALA A 21 -17.04 -4.37 -3.24
CA ALA A 21 -18.48 -4.61 -3.28
C ALA A 21 -18.92 -5.82 -2.45
N GLY A 22 -19.97 -5.60 -1.66
CA GLY A 22 -20.53 -6.62 -0.76
C GLY A 22 -19.80 -6.75 0.57
N PHE A 23 -18.68 -6.04 0.74
CA PHE A 23 -18.05 -5.77 2.03
C PHE A 23 -18.41 -4.33 2.42
N GLY A 24 -18.33 -3.99 3.71
CA GLY A 24 -18.62 -2.61 4.15
C GLY A 24 -17.71 -1.58 3.48
N SER A 25 -17.92 -0.30 3.80
CA SER A 25 -17.17 0.80 3.19
C SER A 25 -15.67 0.83 3.54
N ARG A 26 -15.15 -0.16 4.28
CA ARG A 26 -13.85 -0.07 4.94
C ARG A 26 -12.89 -1.11 4.38
N VAL A 27 -11.79 -0.62 3.80
CA VAL A 27 -10.69 -1.47 3.34
C VAL A 27 -9.44 -1.15 4.16
N VAL A 28 -8.85 -2.16 4.77
CA VAL A 28 -7.61 -2.01 5.53
C VAL A 28 -6.49 -2.77 4.84
N TYR A 29 -5.43 -2.07 4.47
CA TYR A 29 -4.21 -2.65 3.96
C TYR A 29 -3.21 -2.86 5.09
N THR A 30 -2.87 -4.12 5.36
CA THR A 30 -1.77 -4.47 6.26
C THR A 30 -0.52 -4.71 5.43
N ILE A 31 0.53 -3.97 5.67
CA ILE A 31 1.82 -4.12 5.00
C ILE A 31 2.82 -4.71 5.98
N ALA A 32 3.54 -5.74 5.55
CA ALA A 32 4.70 -6.25 6.24
C ALA A 32 5.93 -6.01 5.36
N CYS A 33 6.94 -5.37 5.93
CA CYS A 33 8.20 -5.09 5.26
C CYS A 33 9.33 -5.72 6.06
N SER A 34 10.17 -6.51 5.37
CA SER A 34 11.49 -6.86 5.87
C SER A 34 12.52 -6.13 5.04
N CYS A 35 13.26 -5.21 5.67
CA CYS A 35 14.41 -4.55 5.08
C CYS A 35 15.71 -5.11 5.66
N ARG A 36 16.78 -5.03 4.88
CA ARG A 36 18.14 -5.20 5.38
C ARG A 36 18.51 -3.90 6.08
N ALA A 37 18.97 -3.99 7.34
CA ALA A 37 19.19 -2.85 8.22
C ALA A 37 20.47 -2.07 7.88
N ASP A 38 20.58 -1.49 6.69
CA ASP A 38 21.44 -0.33 6.47
C ASP A 38 20.58 0.93 6.65
N ALA A 39 20.94 1.72 7.66
CA ALA A 39 20.12 2.81 8.21
C ALA A 39 19.76 3.92 7.21
N ASP A 40 20.38 3.96 6.03
CA ASP A 40 20.18 4.96 4.99
C ASP A 40 19.43 4.47 3.74
N ALA A 41 19.07 3.17 3.63
CA ALA A 41 18.78 2.60 2.30
C ALA A 41 17.39 1.98 2.09
N SER A 42 16.51 1.91 3.10
CA SER A 42 15.25 1.14 2.98
C SER A 42 13.98 1.90 3.36
N LEU A 43 13.80 3.11 2.83
CA LEU A 43 12.55 3.88 2.95
C LEU A 43 11.52 3.44 1.90
N TYR A 44 10.22 3.49 2.22
CA TYR A 44 9.14 3.21 1.27
C TYR A 44 7.90 4.04 1.58
N GLY A 45 7.31 4.69 0.59
CA GLY A 45 6.04 5.40 0.68
C GLY A 45 4.85 4.53 0.30
N PHE A 46 3.65 4.90 0.75
CA PHE A 46 2.40 4.30 0.31
C PHE A 46 1.59 5.30 -0.50
N MET A 47 1.09 4.85 -1.64
CA MET A 47 0.11 5.58 -2.42
C MET A 47 -1.13 4.71 -2.58
N LEU A 48 -2.26 5.19 -2.08
CA LEU A 48 -3.55 4.55 -2.29
C LEU A 48 -4.28 5.29 -3.41
N GLU A 49 -4.83 4.51 -4.33
CA GLU A 49 -5.61 5.00 -5.46
C GLU A 49 -7.02 4.40 -5.42
N GLU A 50 -7.99 5.13 -5.95
CA GLU A 50 -9.41 4.78 -5.93
C GLU A 50 -10.13 5.05 -7.26
N SER A 51 -11.20 4.29 -7.52
CA SER A 51 -12.06 4.49 -8.70
C SER A 51 -13.48 3.94 -8.48
N ASP A 52 -14.45 4.51 -9.20
CA ASP A 52 -15.80 3.95 -9.34
C ASP A 52 -15.88 2.90 -10.46
N GLU A 53 -14.89 2.89 -11.35
CA GLU A 53 -14.82 2.00 -12.51
C GLU A 53 -13.78 0.89 -12.29
N PRO A 54 -14.07 -0.35 -12.73
CA PRO A 54 -13.08 -1.41 -12.68
C PRO A 54 -11.93 -1.09 -13.64
N GLU A 55 -10.69 -1.18 -13.15
CA GLU A 55 -9.45 -1.14 -13.95
C GLU A 55 -9.16 0.15 -14.73
N ALA A 56 -9.92 1.23 -14.52
CA ALA A 56 -9.73 2.52 -15.19
C ALA A 56 -9.86 3.69 -14.22
N ASN A 57 -9.28 4.84 -14.61
CA ASN A 57 -9.48 6.13 -13.96
C ASN A 57 -9.17 6.14 -12.44
N LEU A 58 -8.16 5.36 -12.02
CA LEU A 58 -7.64 5.39 -10.66
C LEU A 58 -7.06 6.77 -10.35
N ASN A 59 -7.57 7.39 -9.30
CA ASN A 59 -7.08 8.67 -8.79
C ASN A 59 -6.47 8.46 -7.42
N THR A 60 -5.46 9.26 -7.06
CA THR A 60 -4.93 9.27 -5.69
C THR A 60 -6.07 9.59 -4.72
N VAL A 61 -6.18 8.79 -3.66
CA VAL A 61 -7.18 8.99 -2.59
C VAL A 61 -6.94 10.34 -1.92
N ASP A 62 -8.03 11.03 -1.61
CA ASP A 62 -7.98 12.28 -0.85
C ASP A 62 -7.38 12.04 0.55
N PRO A 63 -6.49 12.90 1.06
CA PRO A 63 -5.93 12.76 2.41
C PRO A 63 -6.97 12.58 3.52
N ASP A 64 -8.18 13.13 3.37
CA ASP A 64 -9.26 12.98 4.36
C ASP A 64 -9.83 11.54 4.39
N ASP A 65 -9.66 10.77 3.32
CA ASP A 65 -10.12 9.40 3.14
C ASP A 65 -9.01 8.34 3.32
N PHE A 66 -7.83 8.78 3.78
CA PHE A 66 -6.61 7.98 3.89
C PHE A 66 -6.00 8.09 5.29
N ILE A 67 -6.02 6.99 6.04
CA ILE A 67 -5.47 6.94 7.40
C ILE A 67 -4.24 6.03 7.43
N GLU A 68 -3.06 6.61 7.62
CA GLU A 68 -1.86 5.85 7.99
C GLU A 68 -1.78 5.69 9.51
N HIS A 69 -1.78 4.45 9.99
CA HIS A 69 -1.66 4.16 11.42
C HIS A 69 -0.20 4.11 11.90
N GLU A 70 0.75 4.07 10.98
CA GLU A 70 2.18 4.12 11.24
C GLU A 70 2.90 4.84 10.08
N PRO A 71 3.94 5.64 10.34
CA PRO A 71 4.54 6.48 9.32
C PRO A 71 5.18 5.66 8.19
N SER A 72 4.89 6.06 6.96
CA SER A 72 5.45 5.57 5.69
C SER A 72 6.94 5.92 5.49
N LEU A 73 7.74 6.06 6.56
CA LEU A 73 9.16 6.42 6.48
C LEU A 73 9.93 5.80 7.65
N THR A 74 10.09 4.47 7.66
CA THR A 74 10.84 3.78 8.72
C THR A 74 12.03 3.01 8.14
N THR A 75 13.17 3.10 8.79
CA THR A 75 14.44 2.43 8.43
C THR A 75 14.53 0.99 8.94
N THR A 76 13.47 0.47 9.57
CA THR A 76 13.46 -0.85 10.24
C THR A 76 12.37 -1.75 9.69
N ALA A 77 12.58 -3.07 9.73
CA ALA A 77 11.57 -4.06 9.41
C ALA A 77 10.36 -3.86 10.33
N ARG A 78 9.24 -3.42 9.76
CA ARG A 78 8.04 -3.04 10.51
C ARG A 78 6.80 -3.37 9.71
N SER A 79 5.72 -3.64 10.44
CA SER A 79 4.38 -3.74 9.88
C SER A 79 3.69 -2.38 9.96
N SER A 80 3.07 -1.95 8.88
CA SER A 80 2.27 -0.73 8.80
C SER A 80 0.84 -1.07 8.42
N LYS A 81 -0.09 -0.17 8.75
CA LYS A 81 -1.48 -0.26 8.32
C LYS A 81 -1.89 1.04 7.66
N VAL A 82 -2.53 0.89 6.52
CA VAL A 82 -3.19 1.96 5.78
C VAL A 82 -4.66 1.61 5.70
N GLU A 83 -5.50 2.57 5.99
CA GLU A 83 -6.94 2.39 5.97
C GLU A 83 -7.57 3.36 4.99
N TYR A 84 -8.48 2.82 4.18
CA TYR A 84 -9.34 3.57 3.28
C TYR A 84 -10.70 3.81 3.94
N THR A 85 -11.11 5.07 3.99
CA THR A 85 -12.42 5.48 4.52
C THR A 85 -13.32 6.18 3.52
N GLY A 86 -12.86 6.34 2.28
CA GLY A 86 -13.64 6.94 1.20
C GLY A 86 -14.78 6.04 0.71
N SER A 87 -15.51 6.53 -0.30
CA SER A 87 -16.74 5.88 -0.78
C SER A 87 -16.60 5.12 -2.09
N LYS A 88 -15.43 5.12 -2.72
CA LYS A 88 -15.21 4.47 -4.02
C LYS A 88 -15.11 2.96 -3.86
N ARG A 89 -15.53 2.24 -4.90
CA ARG A 89 -15.62 0.78 -4.90
C ARG A 89 -14.26 0.10 -5.11
N TYR A 90 -13.44 0.66 -5.99
CA TYR A 90 -12.18 0.03 -6.38
C TYR A 90 -11.02 0.77 -5.75
N THR A 91 -10.07 0.03 -5.18
CA THR A 91 -8.87 0.60 -4.56
C THR A 91 -7.61 -0.16 -4.94
N ARG A 92 -6.47 0.54 -5.05
CA ARG A 92 -5.17 -0.05 -5.36
C ARG A 92 -4.10 0.56 -4.47
N LEU A 93 -3.32 -0.29 -3.81
CA LEU A 93 -2.14 0.12 -3.07
C LEU A 93 -0.90 0.00 -3.94
N THR A 94 -0.15 1.10 -4.04
CA THR A 94 1.18 1.16 -4.64
C THR A 94 2.21 1.45 -3.55
N VAL A 95 3.28 0.65 -3.51
CA VAL A 95 4.41 0.89 -2.60
C VAL A 95 5.55 1.50 -3.40
N VAL A 96 5.96 2.70 -3.02
CA VAL A 96 6.99 3.49 -3.70
C VAL A 96 8.31 3.34 -2.93
N PRO A 97 9.32 2.62 -3.44
CA PRO A 97 10.62 2.56 -2.77
C PRO A 97 11.32 3.92 -2.83
N LEU A 98 11.81 4.40 -1.68
CA LEU A 98 12.45 5.71 -1.51
C LEU A 98 13.96 5.60 -1.21
N GLY A 99 14.51 4.38 -1.18
CA GLY A 99 15.92 4.11 -0.92
C GLY A 99 16.47 2.94 -1.72
N LYS A 100 17.80 2.78 -1.74
CA LYS A 100 18.51 1.69 -2.43
C LYS A 100 18.80 0.53 -1.48
N GLY A 101 17.84 -0.37 -1.32
CA GLY A 101 17.99 -1.54 -0.47
C GLY A 101 17.06 -2.64 -0.95
N GLY A 102 17.53 -3.89 -0.91
CA GLY A 102 16.69 -5.04 -1.22
C GLY A 102 15.54 -5.13 -0.22
N LEU A 103 14.37 -4.61 -0.62
CA LEU A 103 13.17 -4.56 0.20
C LEU A 103 12.28 -5.75 -0.17
N ALA A 104 11.91 -6.56 0.81
CA ALA A 104 10.84 -7.54 0.64
C ALA A 104 9.59 -7.00 1.32
N VAL A 105 8.64 -6.53 0.51
CA VAL A 105 7.35 -6.01 0.97
C VAL A 105 6.25 -6.98 0.59
N THR A 106 5.34 -7.24 1.52
CA THR A 106 4.06 -7.85 1.22
C THR A 106 2.95 -7.00 1.78
N ALA A 107 1.84 -6.89 1.06
CA ALA A 107 0.67 -6.17 1.51
C ALA A 107 -0.59 -7.02 1.33
N MET A 108 -1.51 -6.93 2.28
CA MET A 108 -2.79 -7.63 2.25
C MET A 108 -3.94 -6.65 2.46
N ALA A 109 -4.92 -6.70 1.55
CA ALA A 109 -6.20 -6.02 1.73
C ALA A 109 -7.17 -6.87 2.56
N LEU A 110 -7.71 -6.28 3.63
CA LEU A 110 -8.76 -6.79 4.49
C LEU A 110 -10.03 -6.00 4.21
N LEU A 111 -11.12 -6.70 3.91
CA LEU A 111 -12.42 -6.11 3.59
C LEU A 111 -13.40 -6.42 4.73
N GLY A 112 -14.17 -5.43 5.17
CA GLY A 112 -15.09 -5.55 6.32
C GLY A 112 -16.27 -4.60 6.24
#